data_AF-A0A850JU13-F1
#
_entry.id   AF-A0A850JU13-F1
#
_cell.length_a   1.000
_cell.length_b   1.000
_cell.length_c   1.000
_cell.angle_alpha   90.00
_cell.angle_beta   90.00
_cell.angle_gamma   90.00
#
_symmetry.space_group_name_H-M   'P 1'
#
loop_
_entity.id
_entity.type
_entity.pdbx_description
1 polymer ?
#
loop_
_entity_poly.entity_id
_entity_poly.type
_entity_poly.pdbx_seq_one_letter_code
_entity_poly.pdbx_strand_id
1 'polypeptide(L)'
;MFLKRLKLFFTAVTVLGTIFLIYSIYNTHKFKTSDLDEKTKNRINQKTIYLQSLAYRKFAVKRKIPIKISNKLPSNLFGAATFSQTGEIVIYLNKKRFKESVDYMIEDVLPHEYAHALMFVFGDVSKENGGHSKKWQNICKALEGKRCNRFVNHNDVIFDKTNLF
;
A
#
# COMPACT_ATOMS: atom_id res chain seq x y z
N MET A 1 14.19 -52.77 3.05
CA MET A 1 14.98 -51.51 3.11
C MET A 1 14.21 -50.28 2.63
N PHE A 2 13.46 -50.38 1.52
CA PHE A 2 12.69 -49.27 0.95
C PHE A 2 11.73 -48.57 1.94
N LEU A 3 10.87 -49.32 2.64
CA LEU A 3 9.92 -48.77 3.62
C LEU A 3 10.58 -47.97 4.75
N LYS A 4 11.76 -48.39 5.22
CA LYS A 4 12.52 -47.67 6.26
C LYS A 4 13.06 -46.33 5.72
N ARG A 5 13.59 -46.31 4.49
CA ARG A 5 14.06 -45.08 3.84
C ARG A 5 12.91 -44.12 3.55
N LEU A 6 11.76 -44.64 3.12
CA LEU A 6 10.55 -43.86 2.88
C LEU A 6 10.02 -43.22 4.17
N LYS A 7 9.96 -43.98 5.27
CA LYS A 7 9.57 -43.46 6.59
C LYS A 7 10.50 -42.35 7.08
N LEU A 8 11.82 -42.53 6.90
CA LEU A 8 12.82 -41.52 7.27
C LEU A 8 12.64 -40.24 6.44
N PHE A 9 12.42 -40.37 5.12
CA PHE A 9 12.17 -39.24 4.23
C PHE A 9 10.95 -38.44 4.67
N PHE A 10 9.79 -39.09 4.86
CA PHE A 10 8.59 -38.40 5.33
C PHE A 10 8.79 -37.74 6.69
N THR A 11 9.48 -38.42 7.62
CA THR A 11 9.79 -37.86 8.94
C THR A 11 10.65 -36.60 8.81
N ALA A 12 11.67 -36.62 7.95
CA ALA A 12 12.51 -35.45 7.69
C ALA A 12 11.72 -34.29 7.08
N VAL A 13 10.86 -34.57 6.09
CA VAL A 13 9.98 -33.56 5.47
C VAL A 13 9.02 -32.97 6.51
N THR A 14 8.43 -33.79 7.39
CA THR A 14 7.54 -33.30 8.46
C THR A 14 8.29 -32.42 9.45
N VAL A 15 9.49 -32.81 9.88
CA VAL A 15 10.31 -32.00 10.80
C VAL A 15 10.69 -30.67 10.16
N LEU A 16 11.19 -30.68 8.91
CA LEU A 16 11.55 -29.46 8.18
C LEU A 16 10.32 -28.56 7.95
N GLY A 17 9.20 -29.14 7.56
CA GLY A 17 7.94 -28.42 7.37
C GLY A 17 7.44 -27.78 8.67
N THR A 18 7.58 -28.48 9.81
CA THR A 18 7.20 -27.96 11.13
C THR A 18 8.10 -26.80 11.54
N ILE A 19 9.43 -26.92 11.36
CA ILE A 19 10.38 -25.83 11.64
C ILE A 19 10.05 -24.61 10.78
N PHE A 20 9.80 -24.82 9.48
CA PHE A 20 9.44 -23.74 8.56
C PHE A 20 8.11 -23.07 8.95
N LEU A 21 7.12 -23.85 9.37
CA LEU A 21 5.83 -23.32 9.83
C LEU A 21 6.00 -22.46 11.09
N ILE A 22 6.76 -22.93 12.09
CA ILE A 22 7.06 -22.17 13.32
C ILE A 22 7.75 -20.86 12.96
N TYR A 23 8.77 -20.91 12.11
CA TYR A 23 9.49 -19.72 11.63
C TYR A 23 8.56 -18.72 10.92
N SER A 24 7.69 -19.21 10.05
CA SER A 24 6.72 -18.39 9.32
C SER A 24 5.69 -17.73 10.26
N ILE A 25 5.20 -18.46 11.25
CA ILE A 25 4.28 -17.94 12.29
C ILE A 25 4.98 -16.86 13.11
N TYR A 26 6.21 -17.12 13.58
CA TYR A 26 7.00 -16.16 14.34
C TYR A 26 7.23 -14.86 13.57
N ASN A 27 7.68 -14.94 12.32
CA ASN A 27 7.91 -13.76 11.49
C ASN A 27 6.62 -12.98 11.21
N THR A 28 5.51 -13.70 10.99
CA THR A 28 4.21 -13.06 10.78
C THR A 28 3.72 -12.36 12.04
N HIS A 29 3.91 -12.96 13.21
CA HIS A 29 3.57 -12.33 14.49
C HIS A 29 4.42 -11.08 14.73
N LYS A 30 5.75 -11.19 14.57
CA LYS A 30 6.69 -10.07 14.71
C LYS A 30 6.31 -8.89 13.81
N PHE A 31 5.99 -9.14 12.53
CA PHE A 31 5.57 -8.08 11.62
C PHE A 31 4.24 -7.41 12.04
N LYS A 32 3.28 -8.19 12.55
CA LYS A 32 1.99 -7.64 13.01
C LYS A 32 2.17 -6.70 14.19
N THR A 33 3.02 -7.07 15.16
CA THR A 33 3.20 -6.33 16.42
C THR A 33 4.24 -5.21 16.36
N SER A 34 5.29 -5.34 15.55
CA SER A 34 6.36 -4.34 15.42
C SER A 34 6.01 -3.25 14.41
N ASP A 35 6.41 -2.01 14.62
CA ASP A 35 6.26 -0.94 13.61
C ASP A 35 6.99 -1.27 12.29
N LEU A 36 6.67 -0.51 11.23
CA LEU A 36 7.49 -0.52 10.02
C LEU A 36 8.92 -0.15 10.38
N ASP A 37 9.88 -0.73 9.67
CA ASP A 37 11.29 -0.40 9.87
C ASP A 37 11.56 1.07 9.55
N GLU A 38 12.58 1.65 10.18
CA GLU A 38 12.91 3.07 10.04
C GLU A 38 13.26 3.47 8.60
N LYS A 39 13.86 2.55 7.82
CA LYS A 39 14.15 2.82 6.40
C LYS A 39 12.85 3.00 5.62
N THR A 40 11.85 2.16 5.83
CA THR A 40 10.52 2.31 5.21
C THR A 40 9.82 3.59 5.66
N LYS A 41 9.84 3.92 6.96
CA LYS A 41 9.26 5.17 7.48
C LYS A 41 9.91 6.40 6.85
N ASN A 42 11.24 6.41 6.73
CA ASN A 42 11.99 7.49 6.10
C ASN A 42 11.63 7.66 4.62
N ARG A 43 11.49 6.56 3.87
CA ARG A 43 11.06 6.60 2.48
C ARG A 43 9.64 7.16 2.31
N ILE A 44 8.72 6.76 3.18
CA ILE A 44 7.35 7.32 3.19
C ILE A 44 7.41 8.82 3.43
N ASN A 45 8.19 9.27 4.42
CA ASN A 45 8.32 10.69 4.75
C ASN A 45 8.94 11.50 3.59
N GLN A 46 10.01 10.99 2.98
CA GLN A 46 10.62 11.61 1.80
C GLN A 46 9.63 11.74 0.65
N LYS A 47 8.90 10.67 0.33
CA LYS A 47 7.86 10.69 -0.71
C LYS A 47 6.72 11.64 -0.35
N THR A 48 6.35 11.73 0.92
CA THR A 48 5.33 12.67 1.41
C THR A 48 5.73 14.12 1.17
N ILE A 49 6.94 14.50 1.57
CA ILE A 49 7.48 15.85 1.36
C ILE A 49 7.54 16.16 -0.14
N TYR A 50 7.95 15.18 -0.94
CA TYR A 50 7.97 15.30 -2.40
C TYR A 50 6.57 15.58 -2.97
N LEU A 51 5.56 14.80 -2.59
CA LEU A 51 4.18 14.99 -3.03
C LEU A 51 3.60 16.33 -2.56
N GLN A 52 3.93 16.79 -1.34
CA GLN A 52 3.57 18.12 -0.86
C GLN A 52 4.18 19.21 -1.74
N SER A 53 5.45 19.07 -2.13
CA SER A 53 6.10 20.02 -3.05
C SER A 53 5.45 20.04 -4.42
N LEU A 54 5.03 18.89 -4.96
CA LEU A 54 4.31 18.81 -6.23
C LEU A 54 2.92 19.43 -6.12
N ALA A 55 2.19 19.13 -5.04
CA ALA A 55 0.88 19.69 -4.77
C ALA A 55 0.91 21.23 -4.72
N TYR A 56 1.93 21.79 -4.08
CA TYR A 56 2.15 23.23 -4.06
C TYR A 56 2.50 23.77 -5.45
N ARG A 57 3.50 23.20 -6.12
CA ARG A 57 3.99 23.71 -7.42
C ARG A 57 2.96 23.60 -8.55
N LYS A 58 2.16 22.53 -8.56
CA LYS A 58 1.21 22.24 -9.65
C LYS A 58 -0.19 22.78 -9.39
N PHE A 59 -0.58 22.93 -8.12
CA PHE A 59 -1.96 23.27 -7.75
C PHE A 59 -2.08 24.37 -6.70
N ALA A 60 -0.97 25.00 -6.27
CA ALA A 60 -0.92 26.01 -5.20
C ALA A 60 -1.49 25.54 -3.86
N VAL A 61 -1.56 24.22 -3.62
CA VAL A 61 -2.08 23.66 -2.37
C VAL A 61 -1.00 23.72 -1.29
N LYS A 62 -1.21 24.57 -0.28
CA LYS A 62 -0.35 24.70 0.90
C LYS A 62 -0.76 23.80 2.07
N ARG A 63 -1.93 23.15 1.97
CA ARG A 63 -2.50 22.34 3.05
C ARG A 63 -1.64 21.11 3.32
N LYS A 64 -1.22 20.91 4.57
CA LYS A 64 -0.53 19.70 5.00
C LYS A 64 -1.52 18.54 5.10
N ILE A 65 -1.24 17.46 4.38
CA ILE A 65 -2.05 16.23 4.40
C ILE A 65 -1.30 15.17 5.21
N PRO A 66 -1.79 14.79 6.41
CA PRO A 66 -1.16 13.77 7.23
C PRO A 66 -1.29 12.37 6.60
N ILE A 67 -0.23 11.58 6.69
CA ILE A 67 -0.19 10.18 6.30
C ILE A 67 0.03 9.33 7.55
N LYS A 68 -0.87 8.36 7.77
CA LYS A 68 -0.86 7.46 8.92
C LYS A 68 -0.75 6.01 8.46
N ILE A 69 0.12 5.24 9.10
CA ILE A 69 0.16 3.78 8.89
C ILE A 69 -0.90 3.13 9.77
N SER A 70 -1.75 2.30 9.18
CA SER A 70 -2.87 1.67 9.86
C SER A 70 -2.82 0.15 9.76
N ASN A 71 -3.05 -0.51 10.90
CA ASN A 71 -3.23 -1.97 10.99
C ASN A 71 -4.71 -2.36 10.92
N LYS A 72 -5.59 -1.36 11.00
CA LYS A 72 -7.04 -1.53 11.09
C LYS A 72 -7.71 -1.64 9.72
N LEU A 73 -7.01 -1.27 8.64
CA LEU A 73 -7.57 -1.38 7.30
C LEU A 73 -7.85 -2.86 6.93
N PRO A 74 -9.00 -3.14 6.29
CA PRO A 74 -9.29 -4.43 5.69
C PRO A 74 -8.17 -4.89 4.77
N SER A 75 -7.89 -6.19 4.74
CA SER A 75 -6.76 -6.71 3.96
C SER A 75 -6.91 -6.38 2.47
N ASN A 76 -8.10 -6.37 1.90
CA ASN A 76 -8.32 -6.04 0.48
C ASN A 76 -7.96 -4.59 0.08
N LEU A 77 -7.79 -3.67 1.03
CA LEU A 77 -7.41 -2.27 0.76
C LEU A 77 -5.91 -2.04 0.93
N PHE A 78 -5.33 -1.21 0.06
CA PHE A 78 -3.92 -0.82 0.12
C PHE A 78 -3.73 0.52 0.83
N GLY A 79 -4.62 1.47 0.57
CA GLY A 79 -4.69 2.75 1.27
C GLY A 79 -6.11 3.30 1.24
N ALA A 80 -6.29 4.45 1.87
CA ALA A 80 -7.51 5.23 1.79
C ALA A 80 -7.21 6.69 2.16
N ALA A 81 -7.63 7.64 1.32
CA ALA A 81 -7.85 9.02 1.73
C ALA A 81 -9.23 9.16 2.39
N THR A 82 -9.29 9.80 3.55
CA THR A 82 -10.54 10.06 4.28
C THR A 82 -10.78 11.54 4.42
N PHE A 83 -12.04 11.94 4.37
CA PHE A 83 -12.50 13.30 4.66
C PHE A 83 -13.54 13.25 5.79
N SER A 84 -13.24 13.87 6.93
CA SER A 84 -14.14 13.90 8.08
C SER A 84 -15.21 14.99 7.94
N GLN A 85 -16.27 14.90 8.74
CA GLN A 85 -17.29 15.96 8.83
C GLN A 85 -16.73 17.28 9.36
N THR A 86 -15.65 17.24 10.17
CA THR A 86 -14.91 18.42 10.64
C THR A 86 -13.96 18.98 9.59
N GLY A 87 -13.95 18.41 8.39
CA GLY A 87 -13.12 18.84 7.28
C GLY A 87 -11.69 18.29 7.31
N GLU A 88 -11.35 17.37 8.22
CA GLU A 88 -10.02 16.76 8.33
C GLU A 88 -9.79 15.80 7.15
N ILE A 89 -8.66 15.98 6.45
CA ILE A 89 -8.24 15.09 5.36
C ILE A 89 -7.04 14.30 5.86
N VAL A 90 -7.11 12.98 5.80
CA VAL A 90 -6.03 12.07 6.26
C VAL A 90 -5.85 10.94 5.26
N ILE A 91 -4.61 10.58 4.97
CA ILE A 91 -4.29 9.40 4.17
C ILE A 91 -3.88 8.27 5.12
N TYR A 92 -4.51 7.11 4.98
CA TYR A 92 -4.13 5.88 5.66
C TYR A 92 -3.47 4.91 4.68
N LEU A 93 -2.31 4.37 5.05
CA LEU A 93 -1.68 3.27 4.30
C LEU A 93 -1.81 1.98 5.11
N ASN A 94 -2.14 0.88 4.45
CA ASN A 94 -2.32 -0.41 5.11
C ASN A 94 -0.97 -1.05 5.42
N LYS A 95 -0.61 -1.14 6.70
CA LYS A 95 0.63 -1.80 7.14
C LYS A 95 0.77 -3.21 6.58
N LYS A 96 -0.35 -3.95 6.49
CA LYS A 96 -0.36 -5.35 6.04
C LYS A 96 0.22 -5.50 4.62
N ARG A 97 0.03 -4.49 3.77
CA ARG A 97 0.48 -4.50 2.37
C ARG A 97 1.96 -4.17 2.18
N PHE A 98 2.61 -3.56 3.17
CA PHE A 98 4.06 -3.36 3.14
C PHE A 98 4.85 -4.68 3.23
N LYS A 99 4.23 -5.77 3.71
CA LYS A 99 4.86 -7.11 3.69
C LYS A 99 4.99 -7.65 2.25
N GLU A 100 4.12 -7.21 1.35
CA GLU A 100 4.08 -7.67 -0.04
C GLU A 100 5.05 -6.85 -0.90
N SER A 101 4.94 -5.52 -0.86
CA SER A 101 5.85 -4.63 -1.58
C SER A 101 5.87 -3.24 -0.97
N VAL A 102 7.03 -2.82 -0.46
CA VAL A 102 7.26 -1.46 0.03
C VAL A 102 7.24 -0.46 -1.14
N ASP A 103 7.85 -0.83 -2.26
CA ASP A 103 7.98 0.05 -3.42
C ASP A 103 6.62 0.37 -4.03
N TYR A 104 5.75 -0.62 -4.18
CA TYR A 104 4.39 -0.42 -4.66
C TYR A 104 3.58 0.50 -3.73
N MET A 105 3.70 0.30 -2.41
CA MET A 105 3.00 1.14 -1.44
C MET A 105 3.43 2.61 -1.50
N ILE A 106 4.72 2.87 -1.77
CA ILE A 106 5.28 4.23 -1.76
C ILE A 106 5.18 4.91 -3.13
N GLU A 107 5.42 4.19 -4.21
CA GLU A 107 5.50 4.76 -5.56
C GLU A 107 4.17 4.77 -6.31
N ASP A 108 3.24 3.89 -5.94
CA ASP A 108 1.95 3.74 -6.61
C ASP A 108 0.79 4.13 -5.68
N VAL A 109 0.67 3.46 -4.53
CA VAL A 109 -0.48 3.65 -3.63
C VAL A 109 -0.46 5.03 -2.98
N LEU A 110 0.69 5.49 -2.48
CA LEU A 110 0.74 6.77 -1.80
C LEU A 110 0.37 7.96 -2.73
N PRO A 111 0.93 8.11 -3.95
CA PRO A 111 0.47 9.14 -4.90
C PRO A 111 -1.00 9.01 -5.29
N HIS A 112 -1.51 7.78 -5.42
CA HIS A 112 -2.92 7.50 -5.70
C HIS A 112 -3.85 8.07 -4.62
N GLU A 113 -3.58 7.74 -3.35
CA GLU A 113 -4.37 8.27 -2.23
C GLU A 113 -4.15 9.77 -2.04
N TYR A 114 -2.95 10.28 -2.33
CA TYR A 114 -2.67 11.71 -2.27
C TYR A 114 -3.49 12.49 -3.30
N ALA A 115 -3.72 11.93 -4.49
CA ALA A 115 -4.60 12.52 -5.48
C ALA A 115 -6.06 12.59 -4.99
N HIS A 116 -6.56 11.54 -4.32
CA HIS A 116 -7.88 11.59 -3.66
C HIS A 116 -7.93 12.65 -2.55
N ALA A 117 -6.87 12.76 -1.76
CA ALA A 117 -6.79 13.78 -0.73
C ALA A 117 -6.84 15.21 -1.33
N LEU A 118 -6.18 15.45 -2.46
CA LEU A 118 -6.29 16.72 -3.19
C LEU A 118 -7.68 16.94 -3.80
N MET A 119 -8.35 15.90 -4.27
CA MET A 119 -9.76 16.00 -4.69
C MET A 119 -10.63 16.56 -3.56
N PHE A 120 -10.46 16.06 -2.33
CA PHE A 120 -11.15 16.61 -1.16
C PHE A 120 -10.75 18.06 -0.84
N VAL A 121 -9.48 18.43 -1.02
CA VAL A 121 -9.03 19.84 -0.88
C VAL A 121 -9.77 20.74 -1.86
N PHE A 122 -10.04 20.27 -3.08
CA PHE A 122 -10.79 21.01 -4.10
C PHE A 122 -12.31 20.93 -3.95
N GLY A 123 -12.82 20.34 -2.86
CA GLY A 123 -14.26 20.14 -2.65
C GLY A 123 -14.89 19.12 -3.60
N ASP A 124 -14.09 18.29 -4.25
CA ASP A 124 -14.54 17.31 -5.23
C ASP A 124 -14.67 15.93 -4.57
N VAL A 125 -15.92 15.54 -4.31
CA VAL A 125 -16.30 14.24 -3.73
C VAL A 125 -16.99 13.34 -4.76
N SER A 126 -16.69 13.54 -6.04
CA SER A 126 -17.29 12.77 -7.14
C SER A 126 -17.13 11.26 -6.92
N LYS A 127 -18.20 10.52 -7.21
CA LYS A 127 -18.22 9.04 -7.18
C LYS A 127 -17.99 8.42 -8.56
N GLU A 128 -17.73 9.24 -9.59
CA GLU A 128 -17.47 8.76 -10.95
C GLU A 128 -16.31 7.74 -10.95
N ASN A 129 -16.53 6.56 -11.54
CA ASN A 129 -15.57 5.46 -11.60
C ASN A 129 -14.96 5.10 -10.24
N GLY A 130 -15.78 5.08 -9.17
CA GLY A 130 -15.30 4.75 -7.83
C GLY A 130 -14.39 5.83 -7.22
N GLY A 131 -14.49 7.07 -7.69
CA GLY A 131 -13.64 8.19 -7.27
C GLY A 131 -12.48 8.47 -8.23
N HIS A 132 -12.28 7.66 -9.26
CA HIS A 132 -11.23 7.85 -10.27
C HIS A 132 -11.70 8.68 -11.47
N SER A 133 -12.21 9.87 -11.21
CA SER A 133 -12.62 10.82 -12.25
C SER A 133 -11.43 11.25 -13.13
N LYS A 134 -11.72 11.91 -14.27
CA LYS A 134 -10.66 12.47 -15.13
C LYS A 134 -9.78 13.49 -14.38
N LYS A 135 -10.39 14.26 -13.49
CA LYS A 135 -9.68 15.23 -12.63
C LYS A 135 -8.74 14.50 -11.67
N TRP A 136 -9.22 13.47 -10.99
CA TRP A 136 -8.38 12.62 -10.13
C TRP A 136 -7.18 12.05 -10.91
N GLN A 137 -7.41 11.52 -12.11
CA GLN A 137 -6.33 10.95 -12.93
C GLN A 137 -5.29 12.01 -13.29
N ASN A 138 -5.73 13.21 -13.69
CA ASN A 138 -4.82 14.30 -14.03
C ASN A 138 -4.00 14.73 -12.81
N ILE A 139 -4.62 14.79 -11.63
CA ILE A 139 -3.92 15.07 -10.37
C ILE A 139 -2.90 13.98 -10.08
N CYS A 140 -3.29 12.70 -10.14
CA CYS A 140 -2.40 11.58 -9.89
C CYS A 140 -1.17 11.58 -10.83
N LYS A 141 -1.38 11.86 -12.13
CA LYS A 141 -0.28 11.99 -13.10
C LYS A 141 0.62 13.18 -12.81
N ALA A 142 0.06 14.32 -12.41
CA ALA A 142 0.83 15.51 -12.03
C ALA A 142 1.60 15.34 -10.71
N LEU A 143 1.15 14.42 -9.85
CA LEU A 143 1.86 13.94 -8.67
C LEU A 143 2.88 12.84 -9.01
N GLU A 144 3.09 12.56 -10.30
CA GLU A 144 4.01 11.55 -10.82
C GLU A 144 3.73 10.14 -10.26
N GLY A 145 2.45 9.84 -10.01
CA GLY A 145 2.01 8.49 -9.69
C GLY A 145 2.25 7.56 -10.88
N LYS A 146 2.90 6.41 -10.63
CA LYS A 146 3.22 5.44 -11.69
C LYS A 146 1.97 4.81 -12.30
N ARG A 147 0.93 4.57 -11.48
CA ARG A 147 -0.32 3.90 -11.89
C ARG A 147 -1.54 4.73 -11.55
N CYS A 148 -1.95 5.55 -12.51
CA CYS A 148 -3.10 6.46 -12.40
C CYS A 148 -4.23 6.05 -13.35
N ASN A 149 -4.63 4.78 -13.30
CA ASN A 149 -5.65 4.23 -14.19
C ASN A 149 -7.05 4.58 -13.67
N ARG A 150 -7.93 5.06 -14.55
CA ARG A 150 -9.34 5.37 -14.23
C ARG A 150 -10.23 4.14 -14.19
N PHE A 151 -9.82 3.12 -14.93
CA PHE A 151 -10.53 1.86 -15.06
C PHE A 151 -9.63 0.78 -14.49
N VAL A 152 -10.09 0.10 -13.44
CA VAL A 152 -9.35 -1.00 -12.84
C VAL A 152 -9.50 -2.20 -13.78
N ASN A 153 -8.55 -2.41 -14.68
CA ASN A 153 -8.49 -3.65 -15.43
C ASN A 153 -8.10 -4.77 -14.44
N HIS A 154 -9.03 -5.66 -14.11
CA HIS A 154 -8.84 -6.68 -13.07
C HIS A 154 -7.68 -7.64 -13.41
N ASN A 155 -7.30 -7.74 -14.69
CA ASN A 155 -6.17 -8.54 -15.15
C ASN A 155 -4.81 -7.91 -14.79
N ASP A 156 -4.68 -6.57 -14.81
CA ASP A 156 -3.43 -5.88 -14.48
C ASP A 156 -3.09 -6.01 -12.98
N VAL A 157 -4.12 -6.02 -12.13
CA VAL A 157 -3.97 -6.18 -10.67
C VAL A 157 -3.42 -7.57 -10.30
N ILE A 158 -3.62 -8.58 -11.14
CA ILE A 158 -3.11 -9.94 -10.93
C ILE A 158 -1.67 -10.04 -11.45
N PHE A 159 -1.41 -9.59 -12.69
CA PHE A 159 -0.08 -9.66 -13.30
C PHE A 159 0.98 -8.86 -12.53
N ASP A 160 0.62 -7.69 -12.01
CA ASP A 160 1.54 -6.86 -11.23
C ASP A 160 1.80 -7.37 -9.81
N LYS A 161 0.95 -8.27 -9.29
CA LYS A 161 1.20 -8.98 -8.02
C LYS A 161 2.07 -10.21 -8.20
N THR A 162 2.23 -10.68 -9.43
CA THR A 162 2.99 -11.90 -9.78
C THR A 162 4.30 -11.63 -10.52
N ASN A 163 4.54 -10.41 -11.01
CA ASN A 163 5.84 -10.02 -11.58
C ASN A 163 6.87 -9.81 -10.45
N LEU A 164 7.50 -10.91 -10.06
CA LEU A 164 8.67 -11.00 -9.19
C LEU A 164 9.99 -11.12 -10.00
N PHE A 165 9.97 -10.72 -11.28
CA PHE A 165 11.12 -10.76 -12.18
C PHE A 165 11.35 -9.40 -12.82
#